data_AF-A0A1F3QKG6-F1
#
_entry.id   AF-A0A1F3QKG6-F1
#
_cell.length_a   1.000
_cell.length_b   1.000
_cell.length_c   1.000
_cell.angle_alpha   90.00
_cell.angle_beta   90.00
_cell.angle_gamma   90.00
#
_symmetry.space_group_name_H-M   'P 1'
#
loop_
_entity.id
_entity.type
_entity.pdbx_description
1 polymer ?
#
loop_
_entity_poly.entity_id
_entity_poly.type
_entity_poly.pdbx_seq_one_letter_code
_entity_poly.pdbx_strand_id
1 'polypeptide(L)' 'MLDEAPENYFNGAVHCVVKWRNKIRPENLIHIHGTSDRVLPKRKVVGCDYTIKGGTHFMIINKGEEISEIINKELEKI' A
#
# COMPACT_ATOMS: atom_id res chain seq x y z
N MET A 1 0.76 18.28 10.46
CA MET A 1 0.53 16.81 10.35
C MET A 1 1.74 16.00 10.81
N LEU A 2 2.95 16.23 10.29
CA LEU A 2 4.16 15.58 10.83
C LEU A 2 4.75 16.35 12.02
N ASP A 3 4.64 17.68 12.02
CA ASP A 3 5.16 18.54 13.09
C ASP A 3 4.36 18.44 14.40
N GLU A 4 3.18 17.82 14.34
CA GLU A 4 2.32 17.52 15.49
C GLU A 4 2.42 16.05 15.93
N ALA A 5 3.16 15.23 15.19
CA ALA A 5 3.32 13.83 15.54
C ALA A 5 4.15 13.70 16.82
N PRO A 6 3.81 12.76 17.73
CA PRO A 6 4.60 12.53 18.93
C PRO A 6 6.07 12.26 18.62
N GLU A 7 6.95 12.59 19.57
CA GLU A 7 8.36 12.23 19.46
C GLU A 7 8.49 10.72 19.17
N ASN A 8 9.38 10.36 18.24
CA ASN A 8 9.59 8.98 17.77
C ASN A 8 8.45 8.32 17.00
N TYR A 9 7.43 9.07 16.56
CA TYR A 9 6.32 8.51 15.77
C TYR A 9 6.79 7.64 14.59
N PHE A 10 7.73 8.14 13.77
CA PHE A 10 8.24 7.40 12.61
C PHE A 10 8.97 6.11 12.99
N ASN A 11 9.80 6.15 14.04
CA ASN A 11 10.50 4.97 14.53
C ASN A 11 9.51 3.90 14.97
N GLY A 12 8.45 4.31 15.70
CA GLY A 12 7.35 3.42 16.08
C GLY A 12 6.60 2.84 14.87
N ALA A 13 6.24 3.68 13.90
CA ALA A 13 5.53 3.25 12.70
C ALA A 13 6.35 2.23 11.89
N VAL A 14 7.64 2.51 11.65
CA VAL A 14 8.54 1.59 10.95
C VAL A 14 8.69 0.28 11.72
N HIS A 15 8.84 0.35 13.05
CA HIS A 15 8.90 -0.83 13.90
C HIS A 15 7.65 -1.71 13.73
N CYS A 16 6.46 -1.12 13.79
CA CYS A 16 5.20 -1.84 13.61
C CYS A 16 5.12 -2.55 12.25
N VAL A 17 5.47 -1.86 11.16
CA VAL A 17 5.42 -2.44 9.81
C VAL A 17 6.43 -3.57 9.65
N VAL A 18 7.68 -3.37 10.06
CA VAL A 18 8.76 -4.37 9.89
C VAL A 18 8.58 -5.59 10.81
N LYS A 19 8.00 -5.39 12.00
CA LYS A 19 7.75 -6.47 12.97
C LYS A 19 6.39 -7.14 12.79
N TRP A 20 5.58 -6.69 11.83
CA TRP A 20 4.28 -7.29 11.53
C TRP A 20 4.44 -8.77 11.13
N ARG A 21 3.77 -9.68 11.86
CA ARG A 21 3.83 -11.14 11.64
C ARG A 21 2.46 -11.75 11.31
N ASN A 22 1.52 -10.96 10.81
CA ASN A 22 0.24 -11.51 10.39
C ASN A 22 0.46 -12.54 9.27
N LYS A 23 -0.15 -13.71 9.42
CA LYS A 23 -0.15 -14.79 8.42
C LYS A 23 -1.51 -14.97 7.75
N ILE A 24 -2.54 -14.29 8.25
CA ILE A 24 -3.91 -14.40 7.78
C ILE A 24 -4.11 -13.38 6.65
N ARG A 25 -4.39 -13.87 5.44
CA ARG A 25 -4.89 -13.06 4.33
C ARG A 25 -6.42 -13.12 4.35
N PRO A 26 -7.14 -11.99 4.48
CA PRO A 26 -8.60 -11.98 4.36
C PRO A 26 -9.06 -12.50 2.99
N GLU A 27 -10.24 -13.11 2.94
CA GLU A 27 -10.79 -13.70 1.71
C GLU A 27 -11.10 -12.63 0.65
N ASN A 28 -11.74 -11.53 1.05
CA ASN A 28 -12.14 -10.44 0.16
C ASN A 28 -11.11 -9.29 0.18
N LEU A 29 -9.82 -9.62 0.04
CA LEU A 29 -8.74 -8.64 -0.04
C LEU A 29 -8.25 -8.49 -1.48
N ILE A 30 -8.21 -7.25 -1.95
CA ILE A 30 -7.43 -6.83 -3.12
C ILE A 30 -6.21 -6.04 -2.66
N HIS A 31 -5.08 -6.28 -3.31
CA HIS A 31 -3.82 -5.59 -3.02
C HIS A 31 -3.29 -4.89 -4.27
N ILE A 32 -3.31 -3.56 -4.25
CA ILE A 32 -2.76 -2.69 -5.29
C ILE A 32 -1.40 -2.14 -4.81
N HIS A 33 -0.33 -2.35 -5.59
CA HIS A 33 1.03 -1.94 -5.20
C HIS A 33 1.79 -1.18 -6.30
N GLY A 34 2.53 -0.14 -5.93
CA GLY A 34 3.33 0.64 -6.88
C GLY A 34 4.66 -0.03 -7.25
N THR A 35 4.98 -0.15 -8.54
CA THR A 35 6.24 -0.81 -8.95
C THR A 35 7.50 -0.05 -8.57
N SER A 36 7.37 1.27 -8.33
CA SER A 36 8.46 2.19 -7.99
C SER A 36 8.38 2.67 -6.54
N ASP A 37 7.62 1.99 -5.67
CA ASP A 37 7.61 2.28 -4.23
C ASP A 37 9.00 2.00 -3.64
N ARG A 38 9.59 3.01 -3.01
CA ARG A 38 10.91 2.96 -2.36
C ARG A 38 10.83 2.71 -0.87
N VAL A 39 9.69 3.01 -0.25
CA VAL A 39 9.41 2.80 1.19
C VAL A 39 9.08 1.33 1.42
N LEU A 40 8.23 0.75 0.56
CA LEU A 40 7.86 -0.66 0.53
C LEU A 40 8.23 -1.27 -0.84
N PRO A 41 9.51 -1.66 -1.04
CA PRO A 41 9.99 -2.09 -2.35
C PRO A 41 9.22 -3.26 -2.92
N LYS A 42 8.68 -3.12 -4.15
CA LYS A 42 7.87 -4.17 -4.82
C LYS A 42 8.54 -5.55 -4.84
N ARG A 43 9.87 -5.62 -4.91
CA ARG A 43 10.64 -6.88 -4.86
C ARG A 43 10.52 -7.66 -3.54
N LYS A 44 10.09 -7.00 -2.45
CA LYS A 44 9.86 -7.60 -1.12
C LYS A 44 8.38 -7.86 -0.85
N VAL A 45 7.49 -7.43 -1.75
CA VAL A 45 6.04 -7.55 -1.61
C VAL A 45 5.53 -8.60 -2.61
N VAL A 46 4.87 -9.63 -2.08
CA VAL A 46 4.33 -10.76 -2.84
C VAL A 46 2.80 -10.77 -2.76
N GLY A 47 2.14 -11.43 -3.73
CA GLY A 47 0.69 -11.58 -3.72
C GLY A 47 -0.08 -10.25 -3.90
N CYS A 48 0.42 -9.35 -4.75
CA CYS A 48 -0.34 -8.20 -5.21
C CYS A 48 -1.29 -8.66 -6.32
N ASP A 49 -2.56 -8.27 -6.22
CA ASP A 49 -3.55 -8.52 -7.27
C ASP A 49 -3.37 -7.53 -8.44
N TYR A 50 -2.92 -6.30 -8.12
CA TYR A 50 -2.66 -5.24 -9.08
C TYR A 50 -1.32 -4.56 -8.82
N THR A 51 -0.68 -4.10 -9.90
CA THR A 51 0.50 -3.24 -9.80
C THR A 51 0.39 -2.01 -10.67
N ILE A 52 0.68 -0.84 -10.09
CA ILE A 52 0.70 0.44 -10.80
C ILE A 52 2.11 0.69 -11.34
N LYS A 53 2.27 0.67 -12.66
CA LYS A 53 3.57 0.87 -13.30
C LYS A 53 4.05 2.30 -13.03
N GLY A 54 5.26 2.43 -12.49
CA GLY A 54 5.81 3.71 -12.06
C GLY A 54 5.19 4.26 -10.78
N GLY A 55 4.23 3.56 -10.16
CA GLY A 55 3.60 3.97 -8.91
C GLY A 55 4.61 4.01 -7.77
N THR A 56 4.74 5.15 -7.10
CA THR A 56 5.57 5.33 -5.90
C THR A 56 4.74 5.12 -4.64
N HIS A 57 5.32 5.30 -3.46
CA HIS A 57 4.57 5.22 -2.19
C HIS A 57 3.37 6.19 -2.14
N PHE A 58 3.50 7.36 -2.77
CA PHE A 58 2.45 8.37 -2.86
C PHE A 58 1.55 8.21 -4.08
N MET A 59 1.50 7.02 -4.70
CA MET A 59 0.70 6.77 -5.91
C MET A 59 -0.79 7.08 -5.72
N ILE A 60 -1.30 7.00 -4.49
CA ILE A 60 -2.69 7.36 -4.19
C ILE A 60 -3.03 8.82 -4.57
N ILE A 61 -2.04 9.72 -4.54
CA ILE A 61 -2.23 11.14 -4.85
C ILE A 61 -2.11 11.37 -6.36
N ASN A 62 -1.09 10.80 -7.00
CA ASN A 62 -0.73 11.14 -8.39
C ASN A 62 -1.15 10.09 -9.44
N LYS A 63 -1.70 8.96 -9.02
CA LYS A 63 -2.28 7.89 -9.84
C LYS A 63 -3.69 7.53 -9.38
N GLY A 64 -4.38 8.50 -8.76
CA GLY A 64 -5.70 8.30 -8.17
C GLY A 64 -6.76 7.81 -9.17
N GLU A 65 -6.72 8.29 -10.42
CA GLU A 65 -7.64 7.84 -11.48
C GLU A 65 -7.46 6.34 -11.79
N GLU A 66 -6.24 5.90 -12.10
CA GLU A 66 -5.91 4.49 -12.38
C GLU A 66 -6.27 3.56 -11.20
N ILE A 67 -6.02 4.02 -9.97
CA ILE A 67 -6.40 3.29 -8.76
C ILE A 67 -7.92 3.21 -8.61
N SER A 68 -8.64 4.30 -8.89
CA SER A 68 -10.10 4.37 -8.77
C SER A 68 -10.79 3.45 -9.78
N GLU A 69 -10.28 3.36 -11.00
CA GLU A 69 -10.77 2.41 -12.00
C GLU A 69 -10.67 0.96 -11.52
N ILE A 70 -9.53 0.59 -10.92
CA ILE A 70 -9.35 -0.75 -10.33
C ILE A 70 -10.34 -0.98 -9.19
N ILE A 71 -10.49 -0.02 -8.28
CA ILE A 71 -11.42 -0.14 -7.15
C ILE A 71 -12.86 -0.33 -7.63
N ASN A 72 -13.34 0.52 -8.54
CA ASN A 72 -14.71 0.44 -9.05
C ASN A 72 -14.97 -0.90 -9.76
N LYS A 73 -14.01 -1.37 -10.56
CA LYS A 73 -14.08 -2.69 -11.21
C LYS A 73 -14.19 -3.85 -10.22
N GLU A 74 -13.49 -3.79 -9.08
CA GLU A 74 -13.59 -4.84 -8.06
C GLU A 74 -14.90 -4.76 -7.28
N LEU A 75 -15.44 -3.56 -7.07
CA LEU A 75 -16.73 -3.36 -6.42
C LEU A 75 -17.91 -3.85 -7.29
N GLU A 76 -17.82 -3.79 -8.62
CA GLU A 76 -18.85 -4.32 -9.53
C GLU A 76 -19.02 -5.85 -9.48
N LYS A 77 -18.05 -6.57 -8.89
CA LYS A 77 -18.06 -8.04 -8.80
C LYS A 77 -18.68 -8.58 -7.51
N ILE A 78 -19.01 -7.69 -6.58
CA ILE A 78 -19.60 -7.99 -5.26
C ILE A 78 -21.11 -7.79 -5.36
#